data_AF-A0A5E4XM67-F1
#
_entry.id   AF-A0A5E4XM67-F1
#
_cell.length_a   1.000
_cell.length_b   1.000
_cell.length_c   1.000
_cell.angle_alpha   90.00
_cell.angle_beta   90.00
_cell.angle_gamma   90.00
#
_symmetry.space_group_name_H-M   'P 1'
#
loop_
_entity.id
_entity.type
_entity.pdbx_description
1 polymer ?
#
loop_
_entity_poly.entity_id
_entity_poly.type
_entity_poly.pdbx_seq_one_letter_code
_entity_poly.pdbx_strand_id
1 'polypeptide(L)' 'MKIVLRIDPDAWRVGFEAGETGRPMTPCPASLDALSYFSGWIEGEAKRQGYEYSAGTEG' A
#
# COMPACT_ATOMS: atom_id res chain seq x y z
N MET A 1 15.76 4.77 21.24
CA MET A 1 14.63 3.85 20.95
C MET A 1 14.59 3.65 19.44
N LYS A 2 14.68 2.40 18.95
CA LYS A 2 14.59 2.08 17.51
C LYS A 2 13.21 1.48 17.25
N ILE A 3 12.40 2.14 16.45
CA ILE A 3 11.11 1.60 15.99
C ILE A 3 11.41 0.78 14.74
N VAL A 4 11.01 -0.50 14.75
CA VAL A 4 11.10 -1.37 13.58
C VAL A 4 9.70 -1.46 13.00
N LEU A 5 9.51 -0.85 11.83
CA LEU A 5 8.29 -0.98 11.05
C LEU A 5 8.45 -2.19 10.12
N ARG A 6 7.45 -3.07 10.08
CA ARG A 6 7.37 -4.17 9.12
C ARG A 6 6.12 -3.96 8.27
N ILE A 7 6.29 -4.05 6.96
CA ILE A 7 5.17 -4.06 6.00
C ILE A 7 4.82 -5.52 5.74
N ASP A 8 3.54 -5.86 5.89
CA ASP A 8 2.99 -7.10 5.37
C ASP A 8 2.85 -6.97 3.84
N PRO A 9 3.59 -7.77 3.04
CA PRO A 9 3.61 -7.63 1.59
C PRO A 9 2.27 -7.96 0.94
N ASP A 10 1.45 -8.84 1.53
CA ASP A 10 0.14 -9.18 1.00
C ASP A 10 -0.86 -8.06 1.25
N ALA A 11 -0.88 -7.50 2.46
CA ALA A 11 -1.73 -6.36 2.77
C ALA A 11 -1.36 -5.14 1.91
N TRP A 12 -0.06 -4.86 1.75
CA TRP A 12 0.45 -3.82 0.86
C TRP A 12 0.00 -4.02 -0.59
N ARG A 13 0.15 -5.22 -1.13
CA ARG A 13 -0.23 -5.52 -2.52
C ARG A 13 -1.72 -5.31 -2.78
N VAL A 14 -2.58 -5.72 -1.85
CA VAL A 14 -4.04 -5.51 -1.96
C VAL A 14 -4.38 -4.01 -1.90
N GLY A 15 -3.71 -3.27 -1.02
CA GLY A 15 -3.82 -1.81 -0.97
C GLY A 15 -3.40 -1.15 -2.27
N PHE A 16 -2.24 -1.53 -2.81
CA PHE A 16 -1.69 -1.01 -4.04
C PHE A 16 -2.65 -1.17 -5.22
N GLU A 17 -3.19 -2.37 -5.42
CA GLU A 17 -4.18 -2.62 -6.47
C GLU A 17 -5.42 -1.74 -6.30
N ALA A 18 -5.90 -1.55 -5.07
CA ALA A 18 -7.04 -0.68 -4.80
C ALA A 18 -6.74 0.80 -5.14
N GLY A 19 -5.56 1.30 -4.79
CA GLY A 19 -5.13 2.67 -5.13
C GLY A 19 -4.93 2.87 -6.63
N GLU A 20 -4.29 1.90 -7.29
CA GLU A 20 -4.03 1.90 -8.74
C GLU A 20 -5.32 1.85 -9.56
N THR A 21 -6.34 1.15 -9.07
CA THR A 21 -7.66 1.08 -9.72
C THR A 21 -8.61 2.21 -9.33
N GLY A 22 -8.20 3.09 -8.41
CA GLY A 22 -9.01 4.21 -7.93
C GLY A 22 -10.18 3.80 -7.03
N ARG A 23 -10.11 2.61 -6.41
CA ARG A 23 -11.08 2.20 -5.40
C ARG A 23 -10.94 3.07 -4.13
N PRO A 24 -12.02 3.26 -3.35
CA PRO A 24 -11.96 3.99 -2.09
C PRO A 24 -10.89 3.43 -1.15
N MET A 25 -10.14 4.31 -0.47
CA MET A 25 -9.13 3.92 0.50
C MET A 25 -9.73 3.14 1.67
N THR A 26 -10.93 3.50 2.13
CA THR A 26 -11.57 2.88 3.29
C THR A 26 -12.88 2.17 2.92
N PRO A 27 -13.26 1.12 3.68
CA PRO A 27 -12.52 0.53 4.80
C PRO A 27 -11.34 -0.35 4.34
N CYS A 28 -10.32 -0.46 5.18
CA CYS A 28 -9.35 -1.56 5.05
C CYS A 28 -10.08 -2.90 5.29
N PRO A 29 -9.87 -3.94 4.48
CA PRO A 29 -10.38 -5.27 4.77
C PRO A 29 -9.98 -5.73 6.18
N ALA A 30 -10.93 -6.28 6.93
CA ALA A 30 -10.73 -6.61 8.35
C ALA A 30 -9.67 -7.68 8.61
N SER A 31 -9.30 -8.46 7.58
CA SER A 31 -8.27 -9.51 7.64
C SER A 31 -6.86 -9.01 7.35
N LEU A 32 -6.67 -7.71 7.03
CA LEU A 32 -5.38 -7.17 6.60
C LEU A 32 -4.80 -6.22 7.66
N ASP A 33 -3.47 -6.16 7.71
CA ASP A 33 -2.77 -5.10 8.44
C ASP A 33 -3.06 -3.75 7.80
N ALA A 34 -3.75 -2.88 8.55
CA ALA A 34 -4.24 -1.61 8.02
C ALA A 34 -3.11 -0.65 7.63
N LEU A 35 -1.99 -0.68 8.36
CA LEU A 35 -0.84 0.18 8.04
C LEU A 35 -0.27 -0.21 6.67
N SER A 36 -0.03 -1.50 6.47
CA SER A 36 0.51 -2.06 5.24
C SER A 36 -0.44 -1.84 4.06
N TYR A 37 -1.74 -2.08 4.26
CA TYR A 37 -2.77 -1.82 3.25
C TYR A 37 -2.83 -0.33 2.83
N PHE A 38 -2.86 0.60 3.78
CA PHE A 38 -2.91 2.02 3.44
C PHE A 38 -1.61 2.51 2.79
N SER A 39 -0.45 2.00 3.20
CA SER A 39 0.81 2.27 2.50
C SER A 39 0.73 1.86 1.02
N GLY A 40 0.26 0.63 0.77
CA GLY A 40 0.02 0.16 -0.60
C GLY A 40 -0.93 1.06 -1.37
N TRP A 41 -2.09 1.41 -0.80
CA TRP A 41 -3.09 2.25 -1.46
C TRP A 41 -2.53 3.61 -1.87
N ILE A 42 -1.76 4.27 -1.00
CA ILE A 42 -1.12 5.56 -1.30
C ILE A 42 -0.16 5.43 -2.48
N GLU A 43 0.67 4.38 -2.51
CA GLU A 43 1.61 4.14 -3.60
C GLU A 43 0.90 3.80 -4.93
N GLY A 44 -0.17 3.00 -4.88
CA GLY A 44 -0.98 2.68 -6.04
C GLY A 44 -1.70 3.90 -6.60
N GLU A 45 -2.23 4.77 -5.72
CA GLU A 45 -2.80 6.06 -6.13
C GLU A 45 -1.74 6.96 -6.78
N ALA A 46 -0.55 7.04 -6.20
CA ALA A 46 0.54 7.83 -6.75
C ALA A 46 0.87 7.38 -8.19
N LYS A 47 0.97 6.06 -8.42
CA LYS A 47 1.11 5.50 -9.77
C LYS A 47 -0.03 5.90 -10.69
N ARG A 48 -1.29 5.75 -10.26
CA ARG A 48 -2.47 6.10 -11.06
C ARG A 48 -2.48 7.58 -11.45
N GLN A 49 -1.97 8.46 -10.59
CA GLN A 49 -1.85 9.89 -10.85
C GLN A 49 -0.62 10.26 -11.70
N GLY A 50 0.23 9.30 -12.06
CA GLY A 50 1.42 9.53 -12.89
C GLY A 50 2.65 10.02 -12.11
N TYR A 51 2.66 9.90 -10.78
CA TYR A 51 3.85 10.16 -9.98
C TYR A 51 4.83 8.99 -10.09
N GLU A 52 6.12 9.31 -10.07
CA GLU A 52 7.16 8.29 -9.93
C GLU A 52 7.01 7.60 -8.57
N TYR A 53 6.88 6.27 -8.58
CA TYR A 53 6.88 5.44 -7.39
C TYR A 53 7.98 4.38 -7.55
N SER A 54 8.71 4.13 -6.47
CA SER A 54 9.63 2.99 -6.41
C SER A 54 8.89 1.88 -5.66
N ALA A 55 8.21 0.98 -6.39
CA ALA A 55 7.86 -0.32 -5.79
C ALA A 55 9.19 -0.91 -5.31
N GLY A 56 9.38 -0.98 -3.99
CA GLY A 56 10.65 -1.38 -3.40
C GLY A 56 11.20 -2.59 -4.13
N THR A 57 12.32 -2.41 -4.82
CA THR A 57 13.07 -3.51 -5.39
C THR A 57 13.48 -4.41 -4.23
N GLU A 58 12.76 -5.50 -4.03
CA GLU A 58 13.25 -6.65 -3.29
C GLU A 58 14.46 -7.18 -4.08
N GLY A 59 15.66 -6.87 -3.59
CA GLY A 59 16.91 -7.54 -3.94
C GLY A 59 17.25 -8.56 -2.86
#